data_AF-A0A5P9IV28-F1
#
_entry.id   AF-A0A5P9IV28-F1
#
_cell.length_a   1.000
_cell.length_b   1.000
_cell.length_c   1.000
_cell.angle_alpha   90.00
_cell.angle_beta   90.00
_cell.angle_gamma   90.00
#
_symmetry.space_group_name_H-M   'P 1'
#
loop_
_entity.id
_entity.type
_entity.pdbx_description
1 polymer ?
#
loop_
_entity_poly.entity_id
_entity_poly.type
_entity_poly.pdbx_seq_one_letter_code
_entity_poly.pdbx_strand_id
1 'polypeptide(L)'
;MQVTHSTARHDARAWRTALDRALSAHGGADVLARYPHLANAFPAPSSPRQQPLLDYRELKAWATRRGWQVRPAPERAAGEERHHPPVRFIRRPGATARHSH
;
A
#
# COMPACT_ATOMS: atom_id res chain seq x y z
N MET A 1 -31.68 3.36 9.81
CA MET A 1 -30.79 2.51 9.00
C MET A 1 -29.36 3.03 9.10
N GLN A 2 -28.57 2.57 10.08
CA GLN A 2 -27.17 3.00 10.26
C GLN A 2 -26.25 2.03 9.50
N VAL A 3 -25.78 2.45 8.32
CA VAL A 3 -24.88 1.65 7.48
C VAL A 3 -23.46 1.70 8.04
N THR A 4 -23.14 0.74 8.90
CA THR A 4 -21.81 0.11 9.08
C THR A 4 -20.59 0.86 8.51
N HIS A 5 -20.20 1.99 9.11
CA HIS A 5 -18.89 2.63 8.84
C HIS A 5 -17.72 1.93 9.55
N SER A 6 -18.01 0.93 10.40
CA SER A 6 -17.04 0.28 11.28
C SER A 6 -16.29 -0.88 10.62
N THR A 7 -16.89 -1.57 9.63
CA THR A 7 -16.28 -2.73 8.97
C THR A 7 -15.12 -2.32 8.07
N ALA A 8 -15.34 -1.33 7.19
CA ALA A 8 -14.31 -0.86 6.25
C ALA A 8 -13.00 -0.40 6.95
N ARG A 9 -13.11 0.19 8.15
CA ARG A 9 -11.95 0.64 8.93
C ARG A 9 -11.21 -0.51 9.61
N HIS A 10 -11.95 -1.55 10.02
CA HIS A 10 -11.38 -2.77 10.57
C HIS A 10 -10.64 -3.57 9.49
N ASP A 11 -11.23 -3.66 8.30
CA ASP A 11 -10.60 -4.25 7.12
C ASP A 11 -9.32 -3.52 6.72
N ALA A 12 -9.33 -2.18 6.63
CA ALA A 12 -8.14 -1.42 6.24
C ALA A 12 -6.93 -1.68 7.17
N ARG A 13 -7.17 -1.80 8.48
CA ARG A 13 -6.12 -2.13 9.45
C ARG A 13 -5.61 -3.57 9.29
N ALA A 14 -6.50 -4.52 9.01
CA ALA A 14 -6.12 -5.90 8.73
C ALA A 14 -5.28 -6.00 7.45
N TRP A 15 -5.69 -5.32 6.37
CA TRP A 15 -4.95 -5.24 5.11
C TRP A 15 -3.57 -4.60 5.28
N ARG A 16 -3.47 -3.51 6.04
CA ARG A 16 -2.17 -2.90 6.38
C ARG A 16 -1.24 -3.84 7.13
N THR A 17 -1.79 -4.60 8.10
CA THR A 17 -1.03 -5.59 8.86
C THR A 17 -0.58 -6.76 7.98
N ALA A 18 -1.45 -7.23 7.08
CA ALA A 18 -1.12 -8.27 6.12
C ALA A 18 -0.02 -7.81 5.15
N LEU A 19 -0.10 -6.57 4.64
CA LEU A 19 0.93 -5.97 3.79
C LEU A 19 2.27 -5.87 4.53
N ASP A 20 2.26 -5.43 5.78
CA ASP A 20 3.48 -5.38 6.60
C ASP A 20 4.13 -6.73 6.79
N ARG A 21 3.32 -7.75 7.11
CA ARG A 21 3.79 -9.11 7.30
C ARG A 21 4.33 -9.68 5.99
N ALA A 22 3.67 -9.41 4.86
CA ALA A 22 4.14 -9.80 3.54
C ALA A 22 5.47 -9.13 3.19
N LEU A 23 5.61 -7.81 3.39
CA LEU A 23 6.86 -7.08 3.15
C LEU A 23 8.00 -7.59 4.06
N SER A 24 7.71 -7.87 5.32
CA SER A 24 8.69 -8.39 6.28
C SER A 24 9.10 -9.83 5.95
N ALA A 25 8.15 -10.67 5.52
CA ALA A 25 8.41 -12.05 5.13
C ALA A 25 9.10 -12.18 3.76
N HIS A 26 8.88 -11.21 2.85
CA HIS A 26 9.44 -11.29 1.50
C HIS A 26 10.97 -11.25 1.52
N GLY A 27 11.57 -10.51 2.46
CA GLY A 27 13.03 -10.38 2.61
C GLY A 27 13.77 -9.74 1.43
N GLY A 28 13.12 -9.63 0.27
CA GLY A 28 13.66 -9.13 -0.99
C GLY A 28 13.78 -7.61 -1.06
N ALA A 29 14.56 -7.16 -2.04
CA ALA A 29 14.79 -5.74 -2.30
C ALA A 29 13.58 -5.05 -2.97
N ASP A 30 12.71 -5.81 -3.64
CA ASP A 30 11.51 -5.31 -4.29
C ASP A 30 10.29 -6.20 -4.03
N VAL A 31 9.12 -5.59 -3.87
CA VAL A 31 7.82 -6.27 -3.72
C VAL A 31 6.80 -5.57 -4.59
N LEU A 32 6.02 -6.31 -5.35
CA LEU A 32 4.93 -5.76 -6.16
C LEU A 32 3.59 -5.96 -5.45
N ALA A 33 2.81 -4.90 -5.27
CA ALA A 33 1.43 -5.00 -4.78
C ALA A 33 0.43 -4.44 -5.81
N ARG A 34 -0.71 -5.13 -5.90
CA ARG A 34 -1.81 -4.73 -6.79
C ARG A 34 -2.57 -3.54 -6.23
N TYR A 35 -2.98 -2.63 -7.11
CA TYR A 35 -3.77 -1.45 -6.77
C TYR A 35 -5.01 -1.73 -5.89
N PRO A 36 -5.89 -2.71 -6.20
CA PRO A 36 -7.08 -2.98 -5.39
C PRO A 36 -6.75 -3.36 -3.93
N HIS A 37 -5.69 -4.13 -3.68
CA HIS A 37 -5.27 -4.48 -2.32
C HIS A 37 -4.79 -3.25 -1.54
N LEU A 38 -4.11 -2.33 -2.23
CA LEU A 38 -3.64 -1.09 -1.63
C LEU A 38 -4.80 -0.12 -1.37
N ALA A 39 -5.78 -0.05 -2.28
CA ALA A 39 -6.97 0.75 -2.10
C ALA A 39 -7.81 0.28 -0.89
N ASN A 40 -7.80 -1.02 -0.59
CA ASN A 40 -8.41 -1.56 0.64
C ASN A 40 -7.61 -1.19 1.91
N ALA A 41 -6.28 -1.17 1.82
CA ALA A 41 -5.39 -0.84 2.95
C ALA A 41 -5.30 0.68 3.24
N PHE A 42 -5.40 1.49 2.19
CA PHE A 42 -5.25 2.95 2.19
C PHE A 42 -6.38 3.56 1.34
N PRO A 43 -7.64 3.44 1.77
CA PRO A 43 -8.76 4.02 1.05
C PRO A 43 -8.69 5.54 1.11
N ALA A 44 -8.78 6.22 -0.03
CA ALA A 44 -8.83 7.67 -0.04
C ALA A 44 -10.15 8.17 0.55
N PRO A 45 -10.12 9.22 1.40
CA PRO A 45 -11.25 9.63 2.24
C PRO A 45 -12.51 10.05 1.47
N SER A 46 -12.37 10.41 0.20
CA SER A 46 -13.48 10.84 -0.66
C SER A 46 -13.84 9.84 -1.77
N SER A 47 -13.40 8.57 -1.66
CA SER A 47 -13.66 7.58 -2.73
C SER A 47 -15.09 7.04 -2.66
N PRO A 48 -15.85 7.02 -3.76
CA PRO A 48 -17.10 6.28 -3.83
C PRO A 48 -16.84 4.77 -3.68
N ARG A 49 -17.70 4.05 -2.94
CA ARG A 49 -17.54 2.61 -2.62
C ARG A 49 -17.38 1.70 -3.85
N GLN A 50 -17.86 2.13 -5.02
CA GLN A 50 -17.79 1.36 -6.27
C GLN A 50 -16.42 1.43 -6.95
N GLN A 51 -15.60 2.44 -6.63
CA GLN A 51 -14.25 2.63 -7.15
C GLN A 51 -13.35 3.14 -6.02
N PRO A 52 -12.90 2.26 -5.11
CA PRO A 52 -12.02 2.67 -4.02
C PRO A 52 -10.72 3.22 -4.61
N LEU A 53 -10.45 4.51 -4.35
CA LEU A 53 -9.22 5.16 -4.78
C LEU A 53 -8.15 4.92 -3.73
N LEU A 54 -6.93 4.69 -4.19
CA LEU A 54 -5.76 4.57 -3.33
C LEU A 54 -5.30 5.95 -2.89
N ASP A 55 -5.21 6.20 -1.59
CA ASP A 55 -4.47 7.35 -1.08
C ASP A 55 -2.96 7.10 -1.20
N TYR A 56 -2.41 7.54 -2.33
CA TYR A 56 -0.98 7.38 -2.61
C TYR A 56 -0.11 8.17 -1.63
N ARG A 57 -0.61 9.28 -1.06
CA ARG A 57 0.14 10.08 -0.08
C ARG A 57 0.27 9.31 1.23
N GLU A 58 -0.83 8.73 1.70
CA GLU A 58 -0.84 7.94 2.92
C GLU A 58 0.00 6.67 2.76
N LEU A 59 -0.13 5.97 1.63
CA LEU A 59 0.68 4.80 1.31
C LEU A 59 2.17 5.13 1.29
N LYS A 60 2.57 6.20 0.58
CA LYS A 60 3.95 6.64 0.50
C LYS A 60 4.51 7.02 1.86
N ALA A 61 3.73 7.73 2.69
CA ALA A 61 4.14 8.10 4.05
C ALA A 61 4.31 6.88 4.96
N TRP A 62 3.40 5.91 4.89
CA TRP A 62 3.50 4.65 5.62
C TRP A 62 4.73 3.84 5.20
N ALA A 63 4.95 3.68 3.89
CA ALA A 63 6.10 2.94 3.37
C ALA A 63 7.42 3.63 3.74
N THR A 64 7.48 4.96 3.60
CA THR A 64 8.69 5.74 3.92
C THR A 64 9.07 5.60 5.39
N ARG A 65 8.10 5.63 6.31
CA ARG A 65 8.33 5.40 7.76
C ARG A 65 8.90 4.01 8.06
N ARG A 66 8.66 3.03 7.19
CA ARG A 66 9.15 1.66 7.31
C ARG A 66 10.40 1.38 6.48
N GLY A 67 11.00 2.42 5.90
CA GLY A 67 12.18 2.27 5.06
C GLY A 67 11.89 1.72 3.66
N TRP A 68 10.65 1.75 3.20
CA TRP A 68 10.24 1.34 1.86
C TRP A 68 9.99 2.56 0.98
N GLN A 69 10.40 2.46 -0.28
CA GLN A 69 10.11 3.42 -1.34
C GLN A 69 8.99 2.88 -2.21
N VAL A 70 7.94 3.67 -2.38
CA VAL A 70 6.80 3.33 -3.22
C VAL A 70 6.98 3.97 -4.58
N ARG A 71 6.90 3.17 -5.65
CA ARG A 71 6.91 3.64 -7.04
C ARG A 71 5.77 2.99 -7.82
N PRO A 72 5.03 3.73 -8.65
CA PRO A 72 4.12 3.11 -9.62
C PRO A 72 4.96 2.31 -10.61
N ALA A 73 4.49 1.12 -10.99
CA ALA A 73 5.10 0.28 -12.00
C ALA A 73 4.12 0.10 -13.17
N PRO A 74 3.83 1.16 -13.95
CA PRO A 74 2.95 1.07 -15.12
C PRO A 74 3.52 0.12 -16.18
N GLU A 75 4.84 -0.03 -16.21
CA GLU A 75 5.58 -1.01 -17.01
C GLU A 75 5.20 -2.48 -16.69
N ARG A 76 4.58 -2.73 -15.53
CA ARG A 76 4.12 -4.06 -15.09
C ARG A 76 2.59 -4.21 -15.14
N ALA A 77 1.87 -3.16 -15.56
CA ALA A 77 0.43 -3.20 -15.73
C ALA A 77 0.05 -3.92 -17.04
N ALA A 78 -0.79 -4.95 -16.96
CA ALA A 78 -1.33 -5.62 -18.14
C ALA A 78 -2.81 -5.25 -18.36
N GLY A 79 -3.21 -5.03 -19.62
CA GLY A 79 -4.62 -4.81 -19.99
C GLY A 79 -5.29 -3.66 -19.23
N GLU A 80 -6.39 -3.95 -18.56
CA GLU A 80 -7.21 -2.99 -17.78
C GLU A 80 -6.48 -2.40 -16.56
N GLU A 81 -5.39 -3.04 -16.09
CA GLU A 81 -4.55 -2.51 -15.00
C GLU A 81 -3.78 -1.24 -15.40
N ARG A 82 -3.76 -0.87 -16.69
CA ARG A 82 -3.12 0.37 -17.17
C ARG A 82 -3.72 1.63 -16.55
N HIS A 83 -5.02 1.60 -16.24
CA HIS A 83 -5.71 2.71 -15.58
C HIS A 83 -5.38 2.80 -14.08
N HIS A 84 -4.97 1.69 -13.47
CA HIS A 84 -4.66 1.57 -12.05
C HIS A 84 -3.37 0.74 -11.87
N PRO A 85 -2.21 1.32 -12.23
CA PRO A 85 -0.97 0.56 -12.31
C PRO A 85 -0.57 -0.02 -10.94
N PRO A 86 0.02 -1.23 -10.91
CA PRO A 86 0.50 -1.83 -9.68
C PRO A 86 1.62 -0.98 -9.08
N VAL A 87 1.79 -1.09 -7.77
CA VAL A 87 2.77 -0.31 -7.03
C VAL A 87 3.86 -1.24 -6.53
N ARG A 88 5.11 -0.90 -6.86
CA ARG A 88 6.29 -1.58 -6.33
C ARG A 88 6.79 -0.88 -5.08
N PHE A 89 7.15 -1.68 -4.08
CA PHE A 89 7.82 -1.31 -2.85
C PHE A 89 9.26 -1.72 -3.00
N ILE A 90 10.17 -0.77 -2.94
CA ILE A 90 11.61 -0.99 -3.04
C ILE A 90 12.19 -0.70 -1.67
N ARG A 91 12.95 -1.64 -1.11
CA ARG A 91 13.59 -1.43 0.20
C ARG A 91 14.65 -0.33 0.05
N ARG A 92 14.57 0.72 0.87
CA ARG A 92 15.58 1.77 0.84
C ARG A 92 16.86 1.23 1.51
N PRO A 93 18.03 1.36 0.86
CA PRO A 93 19.30 0.87 1.40
C PRO A 93 19.86 1.70 2.58
N GLY A 94 19.00 2.24 3.46
CA GLY A 94 19.42 3.08 4.60
C GLY A 94 18.57 2.94 5.85
N ALA A 95 17.58 2.04 5.90
CA ALA A 95 16.72 1.88 7.08
C ALA A 95 17.37 1.08 8.23
N THR A 96 18.58 0.53 8.02
CA THR A 96 19.36 -0.19 9.04
C THR A 96 20.64 0.53 9.48
N ALA A 97 20.79 1.83 9.21
CA ALA A 97 21.96 2.58 9.68
C ALA A 97 21.57 3.96 10.21
N ARG A 98 20.96 4.01 11.40
CA ARG A 98 21.07 5.13 12.38
C ARG A 98 20.16 4.88 13.59
N HIS A 99 20.60 4.01 14.48
CA HIS A 99 20.33 4.15 15.92
C HIS A 99 21.64 3.78 16.62
N SER A 100 22.59 4.70 16.58
CA SER A 100 23.79 4.70 17.41
C SER A 100 24.09 6.17 17.71
N HIS A 101 23.61 6.64 18.85
CA HIS A 101 24.27 7.68 19.64
C HIS A 101 23.71 7.70 21.06
#